data_AF-A0A2P7NRI3-F1
#
_entry.id   AF-A0A2P7NRI3-F1
#
_cell.length_a   1.000
_cell.length_b   1.000
_cell.length_c   1.000
_cell.angle_alpha   90.00
_cell.angle_beta   90.00
_cell.angle_gamma   90.00
#
_symmetry.space_group_name_H-M   'P 1'
#
loop_
_entity.id
_entity.type
_entity.pdbx_description
1 polymer ?
#
loop_
_entity_poly.entity_id
_entity_poly.type
_entity_poly.pdbx_seq_one_letter_code
_entity_poly.pdbx_strand_id
1 'polypeptide(L)'
;MALLSWTTGKKALITTALTHEKAFSFYFQGVNHDFYTLAKSLTDVQFNSELVQIAFPQIYRHRPLLNVALYHELGHFLDVHHGIVNLSLLAIPVESLPLPGLNFDEMTSEQINIIATSHRREYFADIFAASYVGNAYKDFLDAFAKNNQVSWTHPATNARLDLIDSFLSGAQNDIIDLFQTSLTKKGLRKLEINFLVPDVLEAFNNARPYKIQNEAELHGIFEAGTTYLKQTQISTDSTNSWTHSTGEATTERIINGLIEKSIRNSMIVGNWRTNEPLT
;
A
#
# COMPACT_ATOMS: atom_id res chain seq x y z
N MET A 1 -1.14 -5.96 -12.09
CA MET A 1 -1.24 -6.04 -10.62
C MET A 1 0.04 -5.51 -10.00
N ALA A 2 -0.03 -4.67 -8.97
CA ALA A 2 1.12 -4.01 -8.31
C ALA A 2 2.36 -4.91 -8.10
N LEU A 3 2.26 -6.05 -7.41
CA LEU A 3 3.40 -6.96 -7.16
C LEU A 3 4.12 -7.38 -8.46
N LEU A 4 3.37 -7.74 -9.51
CA LEU A 4 3.93 -8.22 -10.77
C LEU A 4 4.83 -7.18 -11.44
N SER A 5 4.54 -5.89 -11.22
CA SER A 5 5.33 -4.80 -11.77
C SER A 5 6.69 -4.61 -11.08
N TRP A 6 6.95 -5.31 -9.97
CA TRP A 6 8.17 -5.21 -9.16
C TRP A 6 8.93 -6.53 -9.00
N THR A 7 8.38 -7.64 -9.48
CA THR A 7 9.04 -8.96 -9.43
C THR A 7 9.47 -9.39 -10.82
N THR A 8 10.75 -9.73 -11.01
CA THR A 8 11.26 -10.24 -12.28
C THR A 8 11.38 -11.77 -12.25
N GLY A 9 10.79 -12.45 -13.23
CA GLY A 9 11.09 -13.85 -13.56
C GLY A 9 10.42 -14.95 -12.71
N LYS A 10 10.00 -14.69 -11.46
CA LYS A 10 9.27 -15.68 -10.65
C LYS A 10 7.78 -15.35 -10.55
N LYS A 11 6.94 -16.33 -10.87
CA LYS A 11 5.50 -16.23 -10.59
C LYS A 11 5.29 -16.26 -9.07
N ALA A 12 4.46 -15.37 -8.56
CA ALA A 12 4.02 -15.42 -7.17
C ALA A 12 2.73 -16.23 -7.06
N LEU A 13 2.69 -17.18 -6.13
CA LEU A 13 1.48 -17.87 -5.69
C LEU A 13 0.99 -17.20 -4.41
N ILE A 14 -0.10 -16.45 -4.55
CA ILE A 14 -0.66 -15.65 -3.46
C ILE A 14 -1.73 -16.47 -2.72
N THR A 15 -1.57 -16.58 -1.41
CA THR A 15 -2.59 -17.11 -0.50
C THR A 15 -3.12 -15.98 0.37
N THR A 16 -4.42 -15.98 0.67
CA THR A 16 -5.05 -14.95 1.49
C THR A 16 -5.59 -15.54 2.78
N ALA A 17 -5.34 -14.89 3.92
CA ALA A 17 -5.86 -15.30 5.22
C ALA A 17 -6.55 -14.14 5.96
N LEU A 18 -7.53 -14.47 6.79
CA LEU A 18 -8.13 -13.53 7.75
C LEU A 18 -7.48 -13.75 9.11
N THR A 19 -7.05 -12.68 9.76
CA THR A 19 -6.52 -12.75 11.13
C THR A 19 -7.65 -12.59 12.13
N HIS A 20 -7.73 -13.52 13.10
CA HIS A 20 -8.84 -13.62 14.06
C HIS A 20 -8.52 -13.07 15.48
N GLU A 21 -7.25 -12.91 15.91
CA GLU A 21 -6.93 -12.29 17.23
C GLU A 21 -5.56 -11.55 17.36
N LYS A 22 -5.57 -10.63 18.35
CA LYS A 22 -4.57 -9.80 19.08
C LYS A 22 -3.63 -8.79 18.40
N ALA A 23 -3.31 -8.88 17.12
CA ALA A 23 -2.48 -7.84 16.50
C ALA A 23 -3.24 -6.92 15.53
N PHE A 24 -4.42 -7.34 15.03
CA PHE A 24 -5.16 -6.65 13.95
C PHE A 24 -4.22 -6.13 12.85
N SER A 25 -3.16 -6.88 12.54
CA SER A 25 -2.13 -6.42 11.62
C SER A 25 -2.42 -6.91 10.21
N PHE A 26 -2.07 -6.05 9.27
CA PHE A 26 -1.91 -6.41 7.88
C PHE A 26 -0.56 -7.11 7.73
N TYR A 27 -0.48 -8.09 6.82
CA TYR A 27 0.79 -8.75 6.49
C TYR A 27 0.87 -9.02 5.00
N PHE A 28 2.07 -8.83 4.47
CA PHE A 28 2.46 -9.25 3.13
C PHE A 28 3.83 -9.93 3.24
N GLN A 29 3.86 -11.26 3.25
CA GLN A 29 5.08 -12.00 3.59
C GLN A 29 5.38 -13.10 2.57
N GLY A 30 6.65 -13.20 2.17
CA GLY A 30 7.18 -14.34 1.44
C GLY A 30 7.65 -15.44 2.37
N VAL A 31 7.70 -16.67 1.86
CA VAL A 31 8.26 -17.79 2.61
C VAL A 31 9.80 -17.78 2.52
N ASN A 32 10.48 -18.08 3.63
CA ASN A 32 11.95 -18.15 3.69
C ASN A 32 12.51 -19.20 2.69
N HIS A 33 13.66 -18.94 2.08
CA HIS A 33 14.34 -19.87 1.18
C HIS A 33 14.54 -21.28 1.77
N ASP A 34 14.85 -21.38 3.06
CA ASP A 34 15.08 -22.64 3.78
C ASP A 34 13.87 -23.58 3.72
N PHE A 35 12.66 -23.02 3.69
CA PHE A 35 11.44 -23.81 3.51
C PHE A 35 11.44 -24.52 2.17
N TYR A 36 11.83 -23.86 1.07
CA TYR A 36 11.83 -24.49 -0.25
C TYR A 36 12.86 -25.61 -0.33
N THR A 37 14.04 -25.39 0.27
CA THR A 37 15.09 -26.42 0.38
C THR A 37 14.58 -27.63 1.16
N LEU A 38 13.91 -27.40 2.29
CA LEU A 38 13.33 -28.45 3.12
C LEU A 38 12.14 -29.15 2.45
N ALA A 39 11.25 -28.41 1.79
CA ALA A 39 10.10 -28.98 1.11
C ALA A 39 10.55 -29.89 -0.03
N LYS A 40 11.56 -29.47 -0.81
CA LYS A 40 12.17 -30.30 -1.85
C LYS A 40 12.81 -31.56 -1.26
N SER A 41 13.53 -31.47 -0.14
CA SER A 41 14.18 -32.66 0.45
C SER A 41 13.19 -33.67 1.01
N LEU A 42 12.03 -33.22 1.51
CA LEU A 42 11.00 -34.08 2.10
C LEU A 42 10.01 -34.67 1.07
N THR A 43 9.71 -33.93 0.00
CA THR A 43 8.63 -34.27 -0.93
C THR A 43 9.09 -34.54 -2.36
N ASP A 44 10.35 -34.26 -2.69
CA ASP A 44 10.91 -34.23 -4.05
C ASP A 44 10.20 -33.25 -5.00
N VAL A 45 9.36 -32.34 -4.47
CA VAL A 45 8.67 -31.31 -5.24
C VAL A 45 9.50 -30.03 -5.29
N GLN A 46 9.80 -29.55 -6.50
CA GLN A 46 10.42 -28.26 -6.72
C GLN A 46 9.36 -27.19 -7.02
N PHE A 47 9.30 -26.17 -6.16
CA PHE A 47 8.43 -25.02 -6.36
C PHE A 47 9.07 -24.04 -7.36
N ASN A 48 8.38 -23.79 -8.48
CA ASN A 48 8.79 -22.83 -9.52
C ASN A 48 8.16 -21.45 -9.31
N SER A 49 7.58 -21.21 -8.13
CA SER A 49 6.86 -19.99 -7.81
C SER A 49 7.13 -19.60 -6.37
N GLU A 50 7.14 -18.29 -6.12
CA GLU A 50 7.30 -17.75 -4.78
C GLU A 50 5.96 -17.79 -4.06
N LEU A 51 5.91 -18.47 -2.92
CA LEU A 51 4.77 -18.48 -2.02
C LEU A 51 4.72 -17.15 -1.27
N VAL A 52 3.61 -16.44 -1.42
CA VAL A 52 3.34 -15.17 -0.78
C VAL A 52 2.03 -15.30 0.00
N GLN A 53 2.05 -14.91 1.27
CA GLN A 53 0.86 -14.81 2.10
C GLN A 53 0.47 -13.36 2.30
N ILE A 54 -0.79 -13.06 2.00
CA ILE A 54 -1.43 -11.79 2.32
C ILE A 54 -2.43 -12.05 3.44
N ALA A 55 -2.34 -11.30 4.53
CA ALA A 55 -3.29 -11.39 5.62
C ALA A 55 -3.78 -10.02 6.03
N PHE A 56 -5.04 -9.94 6.44
CA PHE A 56 -5.63 -8.72 6.97
C PHE A 56 -6.70 -9.03 8.02
N PRO A 57 -7.00 -8.08 8.91
CA PRO A 57 -7.99 -8.26 9.97
C PRO A 57 -9.39 -8.60 9.46
N GLN A 58 -10.04 -9.58 10.09
CA GLN A 58 -11.41 -9.97 9.72
C GLN A 58 -12.39 -8.78 9.75
N ILE A 59 -12.19 -7.84 10.68
CA ILE A 59 -13.00 -6.63 10.81
C ILE A 59 -12.98 -5.72 9.56
N TYR A 60 -11.97 -5.86 8.70
CA TYR A 60 -11.81 -5.07 7.46
C TYR A 60 -12.20 -5.83 6.19
N ARG A 61 -12.73 -7.06 6.29
CA ARG A 61 -13.10 -7.90 5.14
C ARG A 61 -14.02 -7.23 4.13
N HIS A 62 -14.92 -6.38 4.60
CA HIS A 62 -15.87 -5.64 3.76
C HIS A 62 -15.60 -4.13 3.78
N ARG A 63 -14.35 -3.74 4.07
CA ARG A 63 -13.91 -2.36 4.12
C ARG A 63 -12.67 -2.15 3.22
N PRO A 64 -12.81 -2.30 1.88
CA PRO A 64 -11.70 -2.08 0.95
C PRO A 64 -10.97 -0.75 1.13
N LEU A 65 -11.65 0.32 1.56
CA LEU A 65 -11.00 1.61 1.87
C LEU A 65 -9.95 1.52 2.98
N LEU A 66 -10.07 0.55 3.89
CA LEU A 66 -9.08 0.30 4.95
C LEU A 66 -8.00 -0.69 4.53
N ASN A 67 -8.23 -1.46 3.45
CA ASN A 67 -7.25 -2.40 2.93
C ASN A 67 -6.14 -1.72 2.12
N VAL A 68 -6.16 -0.39 1.98
CA VAL A 68 -5.06 0.41 1.43
C VAL A 68 -3.75 0.19 2.18
N ALA A 69 -3.82 -0.19 3.47
CA ALA A 69 -2.67 -0.58 4.28
C ALA A 69 -1.88 -1.76 3.67
N LEU A 70 -2.52 -2.64 2.90
CA LEU A 70 -1.82 -3.74 2.23
C LEU A 70 -0.78 -3.27 1.21
N TYR A 71 -0.91 -2.05 0.66
CA TYR A 71 0.14 -1.50 -0.20
C TYR A 71 1.38 -1.11 0.60
N HIS A 72 1.22 -0.63 1.83
CA HIS A 72 2.33 -0.35 2.73
C HIS A 72 3.08 -1.64 3.08
N GLU A 73 2.34 -2.70 3.44
CA GLU A 73 2.93 -4.03 3.68
C GLU A 73 3.63 -4.59 2.44
N LEU A 74 3.07 -4.38 1.23
CA LEU A 74 3.74 -4.73 -0.02
C LEU A 74 5.04 -3.93 -0.21
N GLY A 75 5.08 -2.66 0.21
CA GLY A 75 6.30 -1.86 0.25
C GLY A 75 7.38 -2.49 1.13
N HIS A 76 7.04 -2.92 2.34
CA HIS A 76 7.97 -3.67 3.20
C HIS A 76 8.43 -4.98 2.56
N PHE A 77 7.51 -5.74 1.97
CA PHE A 77 7.86 -6.98 1.27
C PHE A 77 8.89 -6.73 0.17
N LEU A 78 8.70 -5.70 -0.65
CA LEU A 78 9.61 -5.36 -1.74
C LEU A 78 10.95 -4.84 -1.24
N ASP A 79 10.97 -4.06 -0.14
CA ASP A 79 12.23 -3.68 0.51
C ASP A 79 13.02 -4.92 0.94
N VAL A 80 12.38 -5.83 1.67
CA VAL A 80 13.02 -7.06 2.15
C VAL A 80 13.54 -7.90 0.99
N HIS A 81 12.74 -8.05 -0.07
CA HIS A 81 13.07 -8.89 -1.21
C HIS A 81 14.24 -8.32 -2.03
N HIS A 82 14.31 -7.00 -2.21
CA HIS A 82 15.31 -6.36 -3.05
C HIS A 82 16.46 -5.71 -2.28
N GLY A 83 16.35 -5.55 -0.96
CA GLY A 83 17.30 -4.87 -0.09
C GLY A 83 17.44 -3.37 -0.41
N ILE A 84 16.33 -2.67 -0.63
CA ILE A 84 16.28 -1.27 -1.11
C ILE A 84 16.85 -0.34 -0.04
N VAL A 85 16.35 -0.43 1.19
CA VAL A 85 16.80 0.33 2.35
C VAL A 85 18.23 -0.06 2.72
N ASN A 86 18.61 -1.34 2.61
CA ASN A 86 19.98 -1.76 2.86
C ASN A 86 20.97 -1.03 1.92
N LEU A 87 20.62 -0.86 0.65
CA LEU A 87 21.45 -0.08 -0.29
C LEU A 87 21.42 1.42 0.04
N SER A 88 20.28 1.94 0.48
CA SER A 88 20.16 3.36 0.85
C SER A 88 21.06 3.70 2.05
N LEU A 89 21.17 2.80 3.03
CA LEU A 89 22.06 2.91 4.19
C LEU A 89 23.54 2.93 3.80
N LEU A 90 23.93 2.18 2.76
CA LEU A 90 25.29 2.22 2.21
C LEU A 90 25.56 3.50 1.40
N ALA A 91 24.53 4.06 0.76
CA ALA A 91 24.67 5.23 -0.10
C ALA A 91 24.75 6.55 0.69
N ILE A 92 23.90 6.70 1.70
CA ILE A 92 23.89 7.85 2.60
C ILE A 92 23.94 7.32 4.03
N PRO A 93 25.07 7.53 4.75
CA PRO A 93 25.21 7.14 6.15
C PRO A 93 24.10 7.72 7.02
N VAL A 94 23.86 7.09 8.18
CA VAL A 94 22.73 7.45 9.05
C VAL A 94 22.84 8.89 9.53
N GLU A 95 24.05 9.33 9.85
CA GLU A 95 24.39 10.64 10.38
C GLU A 95 24.17 11.78 9.36
N SER A 96 24.06 11.43 8.08
CA SER A 96 23.92 12.37 6.97
C SER A 96 22.48 12.58 6.51
N LEU A 97 21.51 11.82 7.05
CA LEU A 97 20.10 11.99 6.73
C LEU A 97 19.37 12.62 7.93
N PRO A 98 18.61 13.71 7.75
CA PRO A 98 17.82 14.27 8.84
C PRO A 98 16.72 13.28 9.22
N LEU A 99 16.85 12.61 10.38
CA LEU A 99 15.77 11.90 11.03
C LEU A 99 15.16 12.84 12.07
N PRO A 100 14.07 13.55 11.74
CA PRO A 100 13.53 14.61 12.59
C PRO A 100 13.05 14.05 13.93
N GLY A 101 13.33 14.79 15.01
CA GLY A 101 12.83 14.49 16.35
C GLY A 101 13.69 13.52 17.18
N LEU A 102 14.84 13.07 16.68
CA LEU A 102 15.77 12.23 17.44
C LEU A 102 17.04 13.00 17.83
N ASN A 103 17.48 12.81 19.06
CA ASN A 103 18.80 13.24 19.51
C ASN A 103 19.76 12.05 19.45
N PHE A 104 20.70 12.08 18.51
CA PHE A 104 21.68 11.00 18.33
C PHE A 104 22.82 11.03 19.34
N ASP A 105 23.05 12.14 20.05
CA ASP A 105 24.20 12.32 20.94
C ASP A 105 24.16 11.38 22.15
N GLU A 106 22.98 10.84 22.50
CA GLU A 106 22.76 9.94 23.63
C GLU A 106 22.64 8.46 23.21
N MET A 107 22.85 8.14 21.93
CA MET A 107 22.61 6.81 21.39
C MET A 107 23.89 6.10 20.95
N THR A 108 23.92 4.78 21.12
CA THR A 108 25.01 3.97 20.56
C THR A 108 24.86 3.86 19.04
N SER A 109 25.97 3.62 18.34
CA SER A 109 25.94 3.41 16.88
C SER A 109 25.01 2.27 16.45
N GLU A 110 24.83 1.26 17.30
CA GLU A 110 23.89 0.16 17.04
C GLU A 110 22.44 0.64 17.10
N GLN A 111 22.07 1.43 18.12
CA GLN A 111 20.73 2.00 18.26
C GLN A 111 20.41 2.93 17.09
N ILE A 112 21.36 3.79 16.72
CA ILE A 112 21.26 4.69 15.56
C ILE A 112 20.96 3.91 14.28
N ASN A 113 21.70 2.81 14.03
CA ASN A 113 21.49 1.96 12.87
C ASN A 113 20.12 1.26 12.87
N ILE A 114 19.67 0.74 14.01
CA ILE A 114 18.35 0.10 14.14
C ILE A 114 17.23 1.09 13.83
N ILE A 115 17.32 2.30 14.41
CA ILE A 115 16.32 3.34 14.24
C ILE A 115 16.28 3.80 12.79
N ALA A 116 17.43 4.11 12.19
CA ALA A 116 17.50 4.58 10.81
C ALA A 116 17.04 3.52 9.80
N THR A 117 17.37 2.25 10.05
CA THR A 117 16.87 1.15 9.23
C THR A 117 15.35 1.08 9.29
N SER A 118 14.77 1.12 10.49
CA SER A 118 13.32 1.03 10.69
C SER A 118 12.61 2.24 10.06
N HIS A 119 13.12 3.45 10.28
CA HIS A 119 12.52 4.68 9.75
C HIS A 119 12.56 4.74 8.23
N ARG A 120 13.69 4.35 7.61
CA ARG A 120 13.79 4.30 6.14
C ARG A 120 12.86 3.23 5.56
N ARG A 121 12.63 2.12 6.25
CA ARG A 121 11.63 1.12 5.85
C ARG A 121 10.21 1.67 5.85
N GLU A 122 9.83 2.38 6.90
CA GLU A 122 8.52 3.05 6.97
C GLU A 122 8.37 4.07 5.84
N TYR A 123 9.34 4.97 5.68
CA TYR A 123 9.29 5.99 4.64
C TYR A 123 9.21 5.40 3.22
N PHE A 124 9.96 4.34 2.93
CA PHE A 124 9.87 3.66 1.64
C PHE A 124 8.49 3.03 1.43
N ALA A 125 7.97 2.34 2.44
CA ALA A 125 6.66 1.70 2.38
C ALA A 125 5.52 2.71 2.23
N ASP A 126 5.63 3.89 2.86
CA ASP A 126 4.68 4.99 2.74
C ASP A 126 4.60 5.55 1.32
N ILE A 127 5.74 5.93 0.74
CA ILE A 127 5.76 6.47 -0.63
C ILE A 127 5.42 5.40 -1.66
N PHE A 128 5.77 4.14 -1.39
CA PHE A 128 5.33 3.02 -2.23
C PHE A 128 3.81 2.89 -2.20
N ALA A 129 3.17 2.93 -1.03
CA ALA A 129 1.72 2.86 -0.92
C ALA A 129 1.05 4.06 -1.60
N ALA A 130 1.52 5.27 -1.33
CA ALA A 130 1.06 6.50 -1.97
C ALA A 130 1.20 6.44 -3.50
N SER A 131 2.21 5.74 -4.03
CA SER A 131 2.38 5.56 -5.48
C SER A 131 1.25 4.78 -6.15
N TYR A 132 0.47 4.00 -5.40
CA TYR A 132 -0.65 3.23 -5.94
C TYR A 132 -2.02 3.73 -5.48
N VAL A 133 -2.15 4.27 -4.28
CA VAL A 133 -3.47 4.64 -3.73
C VAL A 133 -3.55 6.08 -3.23
N GLY A 134 -2.49 6.86 -3.51
CA GLY A 134 -2.41 8.29 -3.26
C GLY A 134 -2.90 8.72 -1.89
N ASN A 135 -3.81 9.69 -1.88
CA ASN A 135 -4.31 10.27 -0.63
C ASN A 135 -5.13 9.29 0.20
N ALA A 136 -5.67 8.21 -0.37
CA ALA A 136 -6.40 7.21 0.41
C ALA A 136 -5.50 6.55 1.48
N TYR A 137 -4.22 6.30 1.15
CA TYR A 137 -3.26 5.79 2.14
C TYR A 137 -2.90 6.86 3.18
N LYS A 138 -2.68 8.11 2.73
CA LYS A 138 -2.41 9.23 3.63
C LYS A 138 -3.52 9.39 4.68
N ASP A 139 -4.77 9.36 4.23
CA ASP A 139 -5.96 9.47 5.09
C ASP A 139 -6.09 8.31 6.06
N PHE A 140 -5.77 7.10 5.59
CA PHE A 140 -5.68 5.93 6.46
C PHE A 140 -4.61 6.13 7.54
N LEU A 141 -3.40 6.55 7.18
CA LEU A 141 -2.31 6.76 8.12
C LEU A 141 -2.65 7.84 9.15
N ASP A 142 -3.21 8.98 8.73
CA ASP A 142 -3.63 10.05 9.65
C ASP A 142 -4.75 9.56 10.59
N ALA A 143 -5.71 8.77 10.11
CA ALA A 143 -6.79 8.26 10.95
C ALA A 143 -6.30 7.24 12.00
N PHE A 144 -5.33 6.40 11.67
CA PHE A 144 -4.89 5.29 12.53
C PHE A 144 -3.70 5.61 13.43
N ALA A 145 -2.82 6.52 13.03
CA ALA A 145 -1.57 6.83 13.73
C ALA A 145 -1.45 8.31 14.10
N LYS A 146 -2.57 9.05 14.17
CA LYS A 146 -2.58 10.50 14.38
C LYS A 146 -1.70 10.93 15.55
N ASN A 147 -0.87 11.95 15.33
CA ASN A 147 -0.01 12.56 16.35
C ASN A 147 0.97 11.59 17.06
N ASN A 148 1.18 10.38 16.54
CA ASN A 148 2.21 9.50 17.09
C ASN A 148 3.57 10.17 16.98
N GLN A 149 4.22 10.28 18.13
CA GLN A 149 5.57 10.82 18.22
C GLN A 149 6.56 9.81 17.64
N VAL A 150 7.76 10.32 17.35
CA VAL A 150 8.86 9.49 16.90
C VAL A 150 9.15 8.37 17.92
N SER A 151 9.47 7.19 17.41
CA SER A 151 9.79 6.01 18.21
C SER A 151 10.97 5.27 17.60
N TRP A 152 11.38 4.17 18.24
CA TRP A 152 12.46 3.33 17.74
C TRP A 152 12.13 2.66 16.40
N THR A 153 10.86 2.31 16.21
CA THR A 153 10.41 1.53 15.07
C THR A 153 9.76 2.38 14.00
N HIS A 154 9.26 3.58 14.34
CA HIS A 154 8.54 4.43 13.41
C HIS A 154 8.96 5.91 13.52
N PRO A 155 9.07 6.62 12.38
CA PRO A 155 9.12 8.07 12.38
C PRO A 155 7.84 8.68 12.96
N ALA A 156 7.89 9.96 13.36
CA ALA A 156 6.67 10.68 13.73
C ALA A 156 5.67 10.70 12.57
N THR A 157 4.38 10.53 12.85
CA THR A 157 3.34 10.46 11.80
C THR A 157 3.34 11.69 10.91
N ASN A 158 3.52 12.90 11.46
CA ASN A 158 3.56 14.13 10.66
C ASN A 158 4.70 14.10 9.62
N ALA A 159 5.89 13.61 9.99
CA ALA A 159 7.00 13.51 9.05
C ALA A 159 6.72 12.51 7.91
N ARG A 160 5.99 11.43 8.22
CA ARG A 160 5.53 10.45 7.21
C ARG A 160 4.50 11.07 6.27
N LEU A 161 3.53 11.81 6.80
CA LEU A 161 2.52 12.53 6.01
C LEU A 161 3.15 13.61 5.11
N ASP A 162 4.12 14.37 5.62
CA ASP A 162 4.84 15.39 4.85
C ASP A 162 5.65 14.78 3.70
N LEU A 163 6.25 13.60 3.92
CA LEU A 163 6.94 12.86 2.86
C LEU A 163 5.97 12.38 1.78
N ILE A 164 4.81 11.86 2.17
CA ILE A 164 3.76 11.45 1.23
C ILE A 164 3.29 12.67 0.41
N ASP A 165 3.05 13.81 1.05
CA ASP A 165 2.66 15.05 0.35
C ASP A 165 3.73 15.53 -0.62
N SER A 166 4.99 15.46 -0.22
CA SER A 166 6.12 15.77 -1.11
C SER A 166 6.14 14.86 -2.33
N PHE A 167 5.93 13.56 -2.13
CA PHE A 167 5.88 12.57 -3.21
C PHE A 167 4.71 12.80 -4.16
N LEU A 168 3.49 13.00 -3.63
CA LEU A 168 2.27 13.18 -4.45
C LEU A 168 2.26 14.51 -5.20
N SER A 169 2.86 15.56 -4.64
CA SER A 169 3.00 16.88 -5.31
C SER A 169 4.17 16.96 -6.29
N GLY A 170 5.08 15.98 -6.27
CA GLY A 170 6.34 16.03 -7.02
C GLY A 170 7.33 17.06 -6.48
N ALA A 171 7.19 17.49 -5.22
CA ALA A 171 8.13 18.37 -4.57
C ALA A 171 9.48 17.66 -4.35
N GLN A 172 10.57 18.41 -4.45
CA GLN A 172 11.91 17.90 -4.17
C GLN A 172 12.02 17.47 -2.70
N ASN A 173 12.58 16.28 -2.47
CA ASN A 173 12.78 15.74 -1.12
C ASN A 173 13.92 14.71 -1.12
N ASP A 174 14.92 14.92 -0.26
CA ASP A 174 16.14 14.11 -0.22
C ASP A 174 15.88 12.62 0.10
N ILE A 175 14.85 12.31 0.89
CA ILE A 175 14.48 10.92 1.22
C ILE A 175 13.90 10.24 -0.03
N ILE A 176 13.08 10.94 -0.81
CA ILE A 176 12.55 10.43 -2.08
C ILE A 176 13.69 10.21 -3.06
N ASP A 177 14.59 11.19 -3.22
CA ASP A 177 15.74 11.11 -4.14
C ASP A 177 16.69 9.97 -3.78
N LEU A 178 16.89 9.72 -2.48
CA LEU A 178 17.63 8.57 -1.96
C LEU A 178 17.02 7.24 -2.43
N PHE A 179 15.70 7.08 -2.30
CA PHE A 179 15.04 5.84 -2.74
C PHE A 179 15.03 5.70 -4.25
N GLN A 180 14.78 6.78 -5.01
CA GLN A 180 14.86 6.75 -6.46
C GLN A 180 16.25 6.35 -6.96
N THR A 181 17.30 6.84 -6.31
CA THR A 181 18.69 6.45 -6.58
C THR A 181 18.93 4.97 -6.26
N SER A 182 18.43 4.50 -5.12
CA SER A 182 18.58 3.11 -4.68
C SER A 182 17.88 2.13 -5.62
N LEU A 183 16.66 2.47 -6.06
CA LEU A 183 15.90 1.69 -7.05
C LEU A 183 16.63 1.63 -8.39
N THR A 184 17.09 2.78 -8.89
CA THR A 184 17.83 2.87 -10.16
C THR A 184 19.11 2.02 -10.12
N LYS A 185 19.89 2.09 -9.03
CA LYS A 185 21.11 1.28 -8.86
C LYS A 185 20.85 -0.23 -8.79
N LYS A 186 19.66 -0.65 -8.38
CA LYS A 186 19.24 -2.06 -8.40
C LYS A 186 18.66 -2.51 -9.74
N GLY A 187 18.55 -1.61 -10.72
CA GLY A 187 17.88 -1.90 -11.98
C GLY A 187 16.37 -2.10 -11.81
N LEU A 188 15.79 -1.58 -10.72
CA LEU A 188 14.36 -1.59 -10.48
C LEU A 188 13.70 -0.38 -11.14
N ARG A 189 12.39 -0.47 -11.36
CA ARG A 189 11.60 0.67 -11.80
C ARG A 189 11.62 1.79 -10.76
N LYS A 190 11.45 3.02 -11.22
CA LYS A 190 11.31 4.20 -10.35
C LYS A 190 9.93 4.18 -9.67
N LEU A 191 9.86 4.83 -8.51
CA LEU A 191 8.57 5.16 -7.91
C LEU A 191 7.93 6.29 -8.72
N GLU A 192 6.70 6.08 -9.13
CA GLU A 192 5.91 7.04 -9.91
C GLU A 192 4.44 6.84 -9.57
N ILE A 193 3.60 7.81 -9.91
CA ILE A 193 2.15 7.68 -9.70
C ILE A 193 1.62 6.59 -10.65
N ASN A 194 1.20 5.46 -10.08
CA ASN A 194 0.71 4.26 -10.76
C ASN A 194 -0.81 4.18 -10.81
N PHE A 195 -1.50 5.26 -10.46
CA PHE A 195 -2.96 5.30 -10.42
C PHE A 195 -3.52 6.47 -11.21
N LEU A 196 -4.78 6.32 -11.61
CA LEU A 196 -5.59 7.35 -12.20
C LEU A 196 -6.90 7.40 -11.41
N VAL A 197 -7.23 8.54 -10.81
CA VAL A 197 -8.46 8.68 -10.02
C VAL A 197 -9.66 8.69 -10.98
N PRO A 198 -10.54 7.66 -10.98
CA PRO A 198 -11.71 7.65 -11.83
C PRO A 198 -12.78 8.61 -11.32
N ASP A 199 -13.56 9.20 -12.23
CA ASP A 199 -14.79 9.91 -11.86
C ASP A 199 -15.90 8.91 -11.53
N VAL A 200 -16.14 8.73 -10.23
CA VAL A 200 -17.15 7.80 -9.70
C VAL A 200 -18.49 8.47 -9.43
N LEU A 201 -18.60 9.79 -9.63
CA LEU A 201 -19.72 10.59 -9.11
C LEU A 201 -21.05 10.05 -9.63
N GLU A 202 -21.22 9.92 -10.95
CA GLU A 202 -22.45 9.40 -11.55
C GLU A 202 -22.79 7.99 -11.06
N ALA A 203 -21.81 7.09 -11.03
CA ALA A 203 -22.02 5.71 -10.62
C ALA A 203 -22.45 5.61 -9.16
N PHE A 204 -21.73 6.27 -8.25
CA PHE A 204 -21.95 6.18 -6.81
C PHE A 204 -23.20 6.94 -6.37
N ASN A 205 -23.49 8.09 -7.00
CA ASN A 205 -24.75 8.81 -6.81
C ASN A 205 -25.96 7.94 -7.14
N ASN A 206 -25.84 7.05 -8.12
CA ASN A 206 -26.88 6.09 -8.50
C ASN A 206 -26.79 4.75 -7.75
N ALA A 207 -25.94 4.64 -6.71
CA ALA A 207 -25.67 3.41 -5.96
C ALA A 207 -25.28 2.21 -6.86
N ARG A 208 -24.51 2.49 -7.93
CA ARG A 208 -24.01 1.49 -8.89
C ARG A 208 -22.48 1.39 -8.82
N PRO A 209 -21.92 0.18 -9.02
CA PRO A 209 -20.46 0.04 -9.12
C PRO A 209 -19.93 0.78 -10.35
N TYR A 210 -18.76 1.38 -10.20
CA TYR A 210 -18.03 2.01 -11.29
C TYR A 210 -17.43 0.95 -12.22
N LYS A 211 -17.40 1.25 -13.52
CA LYS A 211 -16.78 0.39 -14.53
C LYS A 211 -15.32 0.80 -14.71
N ILE A 212 -14.42 0.12 -14.00
CA ILE A 212 -12.96 0.30 -14.11
C ILE A 212 -12.50 -0.01 -15.55
N GLN A 213 -11.79 0.91 -16.19
CA GLN A 213 -11.34 0.79 -17.57
C GLN A 213 -9.94 0.18 -17.71
N ASN A 214 -9.05 0.42 -16.74
CA ASN A 214 -7.66 0.02 -16.80
C ASN A 214 -7.06 -0.23 -15.40
N GLU A 215 -5.80 -0.70 -15.36
CA GLU A 215 -5.11 -0.99 -14.09
C GLU A 215 -4.85 0.27 -13.24
N ALA A 216 -4.57 1.42 -13.86
CA ALA A 216 -4.36 2.65 -13.12
C ALA A 216 -5.65 3.09 -12.40
N GLU A 217 -6.81 2.96 -13.04
CA GLU A 217 -8.11 3.20 -12.39
C GLU A 217 -8.45 2.15 -11.32
N LEU A 218 -8.02 0.89 -11.50
CA LEU A 218 -8.18 -0.15 -10.47
C LEU A 218 -7.50 0.25 -9.16
N HIS A 219 -6.35 0.92 -9.26
CA HIS A 219 -5.63 1.47 -8.13
C HIS A 219 -6.23 2.79 -7.65
N GLY A 220 -6.63 3.68 -8.57
CA GLY A 220 -7.20 4.98 -8.22
C GLY A 220 -8.62 4.95 -7.64
N ILE A 221 -9.34 3.83 -7.76
CA ILE A 221 -10.70 3.67 -7.19
C ILE A 221 -10.72 3.85 -5.67
N PHE A 222 -9.61 3.55 -4.97
CA PHE A 222 -9.50 3.77 -3.53
C PHE A 222 -9.49 5.26 -3.20
N GLU A 223 -8.73 6.08 -3.95
CA GLU A 223 -8.70 7.53 -3.79
C GLU A 223 -10.04 8.19 -4.17
N ALA A 224 -10.65 7.75 -5.28
CA ALA A 224 -11.99 8.20 -5.67
C ALA A 224 -13.02 7.88 -4.58
N GLY A 225 -12.98 6.67 -4.04
CA GLY A 225 -13.86 6.22 -2.97
C GLY A 225 -13.70 7.00 -1.66
N THR A 226 -12.47 7.21 -1.21
CA THR A 226 -12.17 8.02 -0.01
C THR A 226 -12.61 9.46 -0.20
N THR A 227 -12.34 10.06 -1.36
CA THR A 227 -12.76 11.42 -1.70
C THR A 227 -14.28 11.55 -1.69
N TYR A 228 -14.99 10.61 -2.33
CA TYR A 228 -16.44 10.59 -2.33
C TYR A 228 -17.02 10.46 -0.91
N LEU A 229 -16.48 9.55 -0.09
CA LEU A 229 -16.91 9.38 1.30
C LEU A 229 -16.76 10.69 2.10
N LYS A 230 -15.62 11.37 1.99
CA LYS A 230 -15.39 12.67 2.65
C LYS A 230 -16.39 13.73 2.19
N GLN A 231 -16.66 13.82 0.88
CA GLN A 231 -17.63 14.76 0.33
C GLN A 231 -19.03 14.52 0.91
N THR A 232 -19.44 13.25 1.08
CA THR A 232 -20.75 12.92 1.67
C THR A 232 -20.87 13.32 3.15
N GLN A 233 -19.75 13.46 3.87
CA GLN A 233 -19.73 13.90 5.27
C GLN A 233 -19.81 15.42 5.42
N ILE A 234 -19.42 16.18 4.40
CA ILE A 234 -19.32 17.65 4.46
C ILE A 234 -20.67 18.34 4.14
N SER A 235 -21.75 17.58 3.88
CA SER A 235 -23.11 18.08 3.59
C SER A 235 -23.12 19.24 2.61
N THR A 236 -22.91 18.93 1.32
CA THR A 236 -23.10 19.90 0.24
C THR A 236 -24.33 19.51 -0.59
N ASP A 237 -25.04 20.48 -1.15
CA ASP A 237 -26.24 20.24 -2.00
C ASP A 237 -25.95 19.38 -3.25
N SER A 238 -24.68 19.10 -3.56
CA SER A 238 -24.21 18.30 -4.70
C SER A 238 -24.01 16.81 -4.41
N THR A 239 -24.16 16.34 -3.16
CA THR A 239 -24.15 14.91 -2.81
C THR A 239 -25.57 14.34 -2.75
N ASN A 240 -25.78 13.18 -3.37
CA ASN A 240 -27.12 12.67 -3.71
C ASN A 240 -28.00 12.28 -2.50
N SER A 241 -29.32 12.19 -2.72
CA SER A 241 -30.33 12.03 -1.65
C SER A 241 -30.18 10.78 -0.78
N TRP A 242 -29.55 9.70 -1.27
CA TRP A 242 -29.46 8.45 -0.51
C TRP A 242 -28.47 8.58 0.64
N THR A 243 -27.35 9.29 0.47
CA THR A 243 -26.34 9.48 1.53
C THR A 243 -26.87 10.36 2.65
N HIS A 244 -27.75 11.32 2.33
CA HIS A 244 -28.45 12.14 3.33
C HIS A 244 -29.53 11.36 4.08
N SER A 245 -30.10 10.34 3.45
CA SER A 245 -31.16 9.51 4.03
C SER A 245 -30.61 8.34 4.87
N THR A 246 -29.31 8.09 4.82
CA THR A 246 -28.64 6.98 5.52
C THR A 246 -27.57 7.51 6.46
N GLY A 247 -27.54 7.03 7.71
CA GLY A 247 -26.50 7.42 8.67
C GLY A 247 -25.07 7.05 8.21
N GLU A 248 -24.07 7.74 8.75
CA GLU A 248 -22.65 7.67 8.33
C GLU A 248 -22.12 6.23 8.17
N ALA A 249 -22.34 5.37 9.16
CA ALA A 249 -21.88 3.98 9.10
C ALA A 249 -22.52 3.18 7.94
N THR A 250 -23.77 3.50 7.59
CA THR A 250 -24.43 2.87 6.44
C THR A 250 -23.89 3.43 5.13
N THR A 251 -23.62 4.73 5.07
CA THR A 251 -22.98 5.38 3.92
C THR A 251 -21.59 4.81 3.65
N GLU A 252 -20.74 4.72 4.67
CA GLU A 252 -19.41 4.08 4.58
C GLU A 252 -19.52 2.63 4.07
N ARG A 253 -20.46 1.85 4.61
CA ARG A 253 -20.68 0.45 4.21
C ARG A 253 -21.12 0.34 2.75
N ILE A 254 -22.02 1.22 2.28
CA ILE A 254 -22.49 1.21 0.90
C ILE A 254 -21.34 1.55 -0.04
N ILE A 255 -20.57 2.62 0.23
CA ILE A 255 -19.43 3.03 -0.59
C ILE A 255 -18.39 1.91 -0.68
N ASN A 256 -18.02 1.31 0.45
CA ASN A 256 -17.13 0.14 0.46
C ASN A 256 -17.68 -1.01 -0.40
N GLY A 257 -18.98 -1.28 -0.34
CA GLY A 257 -19.63 -2.29 -1.17
C GLY A 257 -19.61 -1.94 -2.67
N LEU A 258 -19.73 -0.66 -3.04
CA LEU A 258 -19.63 -0.21 -4.42
C LEU A 258 -18.21 -0.38 -4.96
N ILE A 259 -17.20 -0.04 -4.16
CA ILE A 259 -15.78 -0.24 -4.50
C ILE A 259 -15.48 -1.73 -4.67
N GLU A 260 -15.89 -2.57 -3.72
CA GLU A 260 -15.68 -4.03 -3.79
C GLU A 260 -16.30 -4.61 -5.06
N LYS A 261 -17.55 -4.22 -5.39
CA LYS A 261 -18.23 -4.67 -6.61
C LYS A 261 -17.55 -4.16 -7.88
N SER A 262 -17.04 -2.92 -7.87
CA SER A 262 -16.30 -2.34 -9.01
C SER A 262 -15.03 -3.14 -9.30
N ILE A 263 -14.25 -3.46 -8.26
CA ILE A 263 -13.05 -4.30 -8.34
C ILE A 263 -13.40 -5.71 -8.83
N ARG A 264 -14.39 -6.36 -8.21
CA ARG A 264 -14.82 -7.71 -8.62
C ARG A 264 -15.28 -7.76 -10.07
N ASN A 265 -16.05 -6.77 -10.52
CA ASN A 265 -16.50 -6.69 -11.91
C ASN A 265 -15.31 -6.57 -12.86
N SER A 266 -14.31 -5.73 -12.53
CA SER A 266 -13.08 -5.61 -13.32
C SER A 266 -12.33 -6.95 -13.44
N MET A 267 -12.18 -7.68 -12.33
CA MET A 267 -11.55 -9.00 -12.32
C MET A 267 -12.31 -10.02 -13.18
N ILE A 268 -13.64 -10.06 -13.09
CA ILE A 268 -14.48 -10.97 -13.89
C ILE A 268 -14.36 -10.65 -15.38
N VAL A 269 -14.50 -9.38 -15.76
CA VAL A 269 -14.39 -8.94 -17.16
C VAL A 269 -12.99 -9.22 -17.71
N GLY A 270 -11.94 -9.01 -16.91
CA GLY A 270 -10.57 -9.36 -17.26
C GLY A 270 -10.42 -10.85 -17.58
N ASN A 271 -10.92 -11.71 -16.70
CA ASN A 271 -10.88 -13.16 -16.88
C ASN A 271 -11.66 -13.64 -18.12
N TRP A 272 -12.79 -13.01 -18.44
CA TRP A 272 -13.55 -13.36 -19.65
C TRP A 272 -12.77 -13.02 -20.92
N ARG A 273 -12.13 -11.85 -20.98
CA ARG A 273 -11.31 -11.44 -22.13
C ARG A 273 -10.11 -12.36 -22.36
N THR A 274 -9.51 -12.89 -21.30
CA THR A 274 -8.39 -13.84 -21.42
C THR A 274 -8.81 -15.27 -21.79
N ASN A 275 -10.09 -15.59 -21.62
CA ASN A 275 -10.65 -16.92 -21.87
C ASN A 275 -11.49 -16.98 -23.16
N GLU A 276 -11.45 -15.97 -24.03
CA GLU A 276 -12.08 -16.08 -25.35
C GLU A 276 -11.35 -17.17 -26.17
N PRO A 277 -12.09 -18.08 -26.84
CA PRO A 277 -11.46 -19.05 -27.73
C PRO A 277 -10.75 -18.29 -28.84
N LEU A 278 -9.50 -18.69 -29.11
CA LEU A 278 -8.77 -18.24 -30.30
C LEU A 278 -9.67 -18.44 -31.52
N THR A 279 -10.11 -17.34 -32.13
CA THR A 279 -10.82 -17.34 -33.42
C THR A 279 -9.81 -17.36 -34.56
#